data_AF-A0A3A4QJH2-F1
#
_entry.id   AF-A0A3A4QJH2-F1
#
_cell.length_a   1.000
_cell.length_b   1.000
_cell.length_c   1.000
_cell.angle_alpha   90.00
_cell.angle_beta   90.00
_cell.angle_gamma   90.00
#
_symmetry.space_group_name_H-M   'P 1'
#
loop_
_entity.id
_entity.type
_entity.pdbx_description
1 polymer ?
#
loop_
_entity_poly.entity_id
_entity_poly.type
_entity_poly.pdbx_seq_one_letter_code
_entity_poly.pdbx_strand_id
1 'polypeptide(L)'
;MHPYAELISGTLLFEGLADGHVNELLGIAVEKAYEKNEMIFMEGDRASGLYVSTDGMIKIYKLSQEGKEQILHIFGPGEPFGEVPVFSGGTFPAHAEAIVKSRALFFPRDALVGLITGNPAIALNMLAVMSMRLRRFTVQIENLTLKEVPGRLAAYLLMLASEQNNNKVVRLNISKAHLAGFLGTIPETLSRMLARMANLNLIHVAGREIKLLDMDGLSALAESGKIVDL
;
A
#
# COMPACT_ATOMS: atom_id res chain seq x y z
N MET A 1 16.98 18.71 13.39
CA MET A 1 15.97 17.77 12.86
C MET A 1 16.74 16.60 12.27
N HIS A 2 16.39 15.36 12.63
CA HIS A 2 17.10 14.17 12.13
C HIS A 2 16.87 14.01 10.62
N PRO A 3 17.89 13.65 9.81
CA PRO A 3 17.78 13.65 8.34
C PRO A 3 16.73 12.66 7.81
N TYR A 4 16.39 11.63 8.58
CA TYR A 4 15.40 10.62 8.21
C TYR A 4 13.99 10.84 8.79
N ALA A 5 13.73 11.99 9.43
CA ALA A 5 12.43 12.24 10.08
C ALA A 5 11.25 12.19 9.11
N GLU A 6 11.36 12.84 7.95
CA GLU A 6 10.32 12.81 6.92
C GLU A 6 10.13 11.40 6.34
N LEU A 7 11.25 10.69 6.10
CA LEU A 7 11.22 9.34 5.55
C LEU A 7 10.51 8.37 6.51
N ILE A 8 10.85 8.38 7.80
CA ILE A 8 10.20 7.53 8.80
C ILE A 8 8.73 7.89 8.98
N SER A 9 8.39 9.18 9.00
CA SER A 9 6.99 9.61 9.11
C SER A 9 6.14 9.19 7.91
N GLY A 10 6.76 8.98 6.73
CA GLY A 10 6.11 8.45 5.54
C GLY A 10 6.11 6.91 5.42
N THR A 11 6.87 6.21 6.27
CA THR A 11 6.94 4.74 6.25
C THR A 11 5.62 4.14 6.72
N LEU A 12 5.18 3.08 6.03
CA LEU A 12 3.90 2.39 6.26
C LEU A 12 3.65 1.99 7.73
N LEU A 13 4.71 1.67 8.45
CA LEU A 13 4.68 1.25 9.85
C LEU A 13 4.58 2.42 10.85
N PHE A 14 5.02 3.62 10.48
CA PHE A 14 5.23 4.74 11.40
C PHE A 14 4.45 6.01 11.02
N GLU A 15 3.62 5.92 9.98
CA GLU A 15 2.74 6.99 9.54
C GLU A 15 1.83 7.49 10.67
N GLY A 16 1.67 8.81 10.76
CA GLY A 16 0.80 9.45 11.76
C GLY A 16 1.35 9.48 13.20
N LEU A 17 2.57 9.00 13.44
CA LEU A 17 3.24 9.23 14.72
C LEU A 17 3.53 10.73 14.91
N ALA A 18 3.32 11.21 16.14
CA ALA A 18 3.74 12.55 16.52
C ALA A 18 5.27 12.70 16.41
N ASP A 19 5.75 13.90 16.09
CA ASP A 19 7.18 14.20 15.91
C ASP A 19 8.05 13.72 17.08
N GLY A 20 7.52 13.79 18.32
CA GLY A 20 8.19 13.26 19.51
C GLY A 20 8.51 11.77 19.39
N HIS A 21 7.54 10.95 19.00
CA HIS A 21 7.72 9.51 18.83
C HIS A 21 8.61 9.15 17.64
N VAL A 22 8.56 9.94 16.57
CA VAL A 22 9.48 9.78 15.42
C VAL A 22 10.92 10.02 15.87
N ASN A 23 11.16 11.06 16.69
CA ASN A 23 12.48 11.31 17.23
C ASN A 23 12.95 10.20 18.20
N GLU A 24 12.05 9.65 19.02
CA GLU A 24 12.37 8.50 19.89
C GLU A 24 12.75 7.26 19.08
N LEU A 25 12.01 6.95 18.01
CA LEU A 25 12.34 5.87 17.07
C LEU A 25 13.70 6.08 16.42
N LEU A 26 13.97 7.29 15.95
CA LEU A 26 15.25 7.63 15.32
C LEU A 26 16.41 7.58 16.33
N GLY A 27 16.14 7.82 17.62
CA GLY A 27 17.12 7.69 18.70
C GLY A 27 17.61 6.26 18.94
N ILE A 28 16.83 5.24 18.54
CA ILE A 28 17.22 3.83 18.63
C ILE A 28 17.67 3.24 17.28
N ALA A 29 17.60 4.03 16.21
CA ALA A 29 17.93 3.59 14.86
C ALA A 29 19.46 3.55 14.65
N VAL A 30 19.94 2.54 13.95
CA VAL A 30 21.34 2.37 13.56
C VAL A 30 21.42 2.43 12.04
N GLU A 31 22.14 3.41 11.49
CA GLU A 31 22.39 3.47 10.05
C GLU A 31 23.31 2.31 9.62
N LYS A 32 22.92 1.64 8.55
CA LYS A 32 23.67 0.56 7.92
C LYS A 32 23.85 0.88 6.45
N ALA A 33 25.07 0.75 5.97
CA ALA A 33 25.40 0.86 4.55
C ALA A 33 25.78 -0.51 4.02
N TYR A 34 25.35 -0.80 2.79
CA TYR A 34 25.59 -2.06 2.11
C TYR A 34 26.11 -1.79 0.71
N GLU A 35 27.15 -2.50 0.31
CA GLU A 35 27.62 -2.51 -1.06
C GLU A 35 26.72 -3.40 -1.94
N LYS A 36 26.86 -3.27 -3.25
CA LYS A 36 26.11 -4.11 -4.20
C LYS A 36 26.46 -5.59 -3.97
N ASN A 37 25.41 -6.42 -3.95
CA ASN A 37 25.40 -7.85 -3.67
C ASN A 37 25.80 -8.22 -2.22
N GLU A 38 25.82 -7.25 -1.30
CA GLU A 38 26.09 -7.53 0.11
C GLU A 38 24.85 -8.10 0.80
N MET A 39 25.04 -9.17 1.57
CA MET A 39 24.00 -9.79 2.37
C MET A 39 23.69 -8.97 3.60
N ILE A 40 22.41 -8.70 3.82
CA ILE A 40 21.90 -7.98 4.99
C ILE A 40 21.58 -8.95 6.12
N PHE A 41 20.89 -10.05 5.77
CA PHE A 41 20.66 -11.20 6.64
C PHE A 41 20.34 -12.44 5.81
N MET A 42 20.52 -13.61 6.40
CA MET A 42 20.22 -14.89 5.77
C MET A 42 18.95 -15.52 6.33
N GLU A 43 18.31 -16.37 5.53
CA GLU A 43 17.28 -17.26 6.04
C GLU A 43 17.82 -18.09 7.21
N GLY A 44 17.05 -18.17 8.29
CA GLY A 44 17.44 -18.89 9.51
C GLY A 44 18.23 -18.06 10.51
N ASP A 45 18.74 -16.89 10.13
CA ASP A 45 19.36 -15.96 11.09
C ASP A 45 18.32 -15.50 12.11
N ARG A 46 18.75 -15.30 13.35
CA ARG A 46 17.87 -14.76 14.39
C ARG A 46 17.38 -13.38 13.99
N ALA A 47 16.06 -13.17 14.02
CA ALA A 47 15.46 -11.88 13.71
C ALA A 47 15.79 -10.86 14.80
N SER A 48 16.88 -10.12 14.58
CA SER A 48 17.49 -9.22 15.56
C SER A 48 16.88 -7.81 15.55
N GLY A 49 16.07 -7.47 14.55
CA GLY A 49 15.47 -6.16 14.44
C GLY A 49 14.81 -5.92 13.08
N LEU A 50 14.17 -4.77 12.99
CA LEU A 50 13.44 -4.28 11.81
C LEU A 50 14.37 -3.41 10.97
N TYR A 51 14.18 -3.39 9.66
CA TYR A 51 14.89 -2.47 8.78
C TYR A 51 13.93 -1.56 8.03
N VAL A 52 14.38 -0.36 7.70
CA VAL A 52 13.73 0.54 6.75
C VAL A 52 14.77 0.97 5.73
N SER A 53 14.54 0.69 4.44
CA SER A 53 15.44 1.15 3.39
C SER A 53 15.39 2.67 3.30
N THR A 54 16.54 3.31 3.19
CA THR A 54 16.66 4.78 3.08
C THR A 54 17.22 5.22 1.74
N ASP A 55 17.96 4.34 1.07
CA ASP A 55 18.53 4.57 -0.26
C ASP A 55 18.84 3.21 -0.91
N GLY A 56 18.82 3.16 -2.25
CA GLY A 56 19.11 1.95 -3.01
C GLY A 56 17.93 0.98 -3.09
N MET A 57 18.24 -0.31 -3.27
CA MET A 57 17.26 -1.37 -3.49
C MET A 57 17.71 -2.68 -2.84
N ILE A 58 16.78 -3.34 -2.15
CA ILE A 58 17.03 -4.55 -1.37
C ILE A 58 16.09 -5.65 -1.86
N LYS A 59 16.61 -6.78 -2.32
CA LYS A 59 15.79 -7.94 -2.67
C LYS A 59 15.61 -8.84 -1.44
N ILE A 60 14.38 -9.32 -1.24
CA ILE A 60 14.07 -10.44 -0.36
C ILE A 60 13.80 -11.67 -1.22
N TYR A 61 14.48 -12.78 -0.96
CA TYR A 61 14.39 -13.97 -1.80
C TYR A 61 14.54 -15.28 -1.01
N LYS A 62 14.08 -16.36 -1.63
CA LYS A 62 14.24 -17.74 -1.18
C LYS A 62 15.10 -18.53 -2.16
N LEU A 63 15.80 -19.55 -1.67
CA LEU A 63 16.45 -20.54 -2.50
C LEU A 63 15.60 -21.81 -2.56
N SER A 64 15.44 -22.40 -3.74
CA SER A 64 14.91 -23.75 -3.87
C SER A 64 15.93 -24.78 -3.37
N GLN A 65 15.51 -26.04 -3.20
CA GLN A 65 16.44 -27.14 -2.87
C GLN A 65 17.55 -27.32 -3.92
N GLU A 66 17.32 -26.89 -5.16
CA GLU A 66 18.28 -26.92 -6.25
C GLU A 66 19.14 -25.64 -6.33
N GLY A 67 18.98 -24.71 -5.37
CA GLY A 67 19.73 -23.45 -5.32
C GLY A 67 19.19 -22.35 -6.24
N LYS A 68 18.01 -22.52 -6.83
CA LYS A 68 17.40 -21.49 -7.68
C LYS A 68 16.82 -20.37 -6.83
N GLU A 69 17.21 -19.13 -7.10
CA GLU A 69 16.63 -17.95 -6.45
C GLU A 69 15.20 -17.68 -6.94
N GLN A 70 14.31 -17.46 -5.97
CA GLN A 70 12.99 -16.89 -6.18
C GLN A 70 12.91 -15.57 -5.40
N ILE A 71 12.89 -14.45 -6.12
CA ILE A 71 12.65 -13.13 -5.53
C ILE A 71 11.20 -13.08 -5.06
N LEU A 72 11.01 -12.72 -3.79
CA LEU A 72 9.70 -12.51 -3.17
C LEU A 72 9.28 -11.06 -3.31
N HIS A 73 10.21 -10.13 -3.05
CA HIS A 73 9.95 -8.70 -3.14
C HIS A 73 11.25 -7.90 -3.30
N ILE A 74 11.15 -6.65 -3.74
CA ILE A 74 12.25 -5.68 -3.81
C ILE A 74 11.77 -4.42 -3.11
N PHE A 75 12.55 -3.96 -2.14
CA PHE A 75 12.23 -2.81 -1.29
C PHE A 75 13.12 -1.62 -1.65
N GLY A 76 12.49 -0.47 -1.86
CA GLY A 76 13.12 0.83 -2.09
C GLY A 76 13.00 1.76 -0.88
N PRO A 77 13.45 3.03 -1.03
CA PRO A 77 13.48 4.00 0.06
C PRO A 77 12.11 4.23 0.71
N GLY A 78 12.08 4.26 2.04
CA GLY A 78 10.87 4.41 2.87
C GLY A 78 10.14 3.11 3.17
N GLU A 79 10.51 2.00 2.53
CA GLU A 79 9.84 0.72 2.71
C GLU A 79 10.49 -0.10 3.85
N PRO A 80 9.68 -0.62 4.79
CA PRO A 80 10.15 -1.48 5.87
C PRO A 80 10.31 -2.92 5.41
N PHE A 81 11.29 -3.65 5.97
CA PHE A 81 11.46 -5.08 5.76
C PHE A 81 12.02 -5.78 7.00
N GLY A 82 11.75 -7.08 7.12
CA GLY A 82 12.14 -7.89 8.29
C GLY A 82 11.20 -7.71 9.49
N GLU A 83 10.04 -7.10 9.31
CA GLU A 83 9.06 -6.74 10.34
C GLU A 83 8.39 -7.95 11.00
N VAL A 84 8.04 -8.97 10.21
CA VAL A 84 7.25 -10.11 10.69
C VAL A 84 7.93 -10.87 11.83
N PRO A 85 9.17 -11.37 11.68
CA PRO A 85 9.82 -12.15 12.74
C PRO A 85 10.29 -11.31 13.92
N VAL A 86 10.34 -9.98 13.80
CA VAL A 86 10.68 -9.08 14.92
C VAL A 86 9.57 -9.07 15.97
N PHE A 87 8.31 -8.98 15.52
CA PHE A 87 7.16 -8.94 16.42
C PHE A 87 6.71 -10.33 16.86
N SER A 88 6.74 -11.34 15.98
CA SER A 88 6.38 -12.72 16.35
C SER A 88 7.51 -13.49 17.03
N GLY A 89 8.74 -12.98 16.97
CA GLY A 89 9.95 -13.72 17.33
C GLY A 89 10.35 -14.74 16.26
N GLY A 90 11.53 -15.35 16.47
CA GLY A 90 12.06 -16.42 15.62
C GLY A 90 13.23 -15.98 14.74
N THR A 91 13.27 -16.53 13.53
CA THR A 91 14.34 -16.33 12.54
C THR A 91 13.81 -15.64 11.29
N PHE A 92 14.70 -15.05 10.50
CA PHE A 92 14.33 -14.50 9.20
C PHE A 92 13.88 -15.64 8.28
N PRO A 93 12.68 -15.54 7.68
CA PRO A 93 12.14 -16.59 6.84
C PRO A 93 12.71 -16.56 5.42
N ALA A 94 13.58 -15.61 5.07
CA ALA A 94 14.12 -15.43 3.73
C ALA A 94 15.46 -14.68 3.81
N HIS A 95 16.20 -14.66 2.71
CA HIS A 95 17.43 -13.89 2.57
C HIS A 95 17.12 -12.44 2.20
N ALA A 96 17.99 -11.52 2.61
CA ALA A 96 18.00 -10.12 2.19
C ALA A 96 19.36 -9.74 1.64
N GLU A 97 19.38 -9.13 0.46
CA GLU A 97 20.60 -8.72 -0.24
C GLU A 97 20.40 -7.36 -0.92
N ALA A 98 21.39 -6.49 -0.84
CA ALA A 98 21.40 -5.22 -1.55
C ALA A 98 21.73 -5.45 -3.04
N ILE A 99 20.84 -5.12 -3.98
CA ILE A 99 21.09 -5.34 -5.43
C ILE A 99 21.84 -4.18 -6.10
N VAL A 100 21.93 -3.05 -5.39
CA VAL A 100 22.75 -1.87 -5.68
C VAL A 100 23.32 -1.37 -4.35
N LYS A 101 24.27 -0.44 -4.39
CA LYS A 101 24.72 0.25 -3.17
C LYS A 101 23.51 0.86 -2.46
N SER A 102 23.33 0.50 -1.20
CA SER A 102 22.08 0.76 -0.47
C SER A 102 22.37 1.19 0.97
N ARG A 103 21.38 1.84 1.60
CA ARG A 103 21.41 2.20 3.01
C ARG A 103 20.09 1.86 3.68
N ALA A 104 20.14 1.44 4.93
CA ALA A 104 18.96 1.19 5.74
C ALA A 104 19.13 1.70 7.16
N LEU A 105 18.01 2.04 7.80
CA LEU A 105 17.93 2.18 9.25
C LEU A 105 17.58 0.82 9.84
N PHE A 106 18.41 0.34 10.75
CA PHE A 106 18.17 -0.85 11.54
C PHE A 106 17.66 -0.48 12.93
N PHE A 107 16.54 -1.07 13.33
CA PHE A 107 15.91 -0.90 14.63
C PHE A 107 16.06 -2.20 15.42
N PRO A 108 16.99 -2.28 16.38
CA PRO A 108 17.18 -3.48 17.19
C PRO A 108 15.89 -3.86 17.92
N ARG A 109 15.53 -5.14 17.88
CA ARG A 109 14.27 -5.64 18.45
C ARG A 109 14.10 -5.23 19.91
N ASP A 110 15.12 -5.43 20.74
CA ASP A 110 15.02 -5.18 22.18
C ASP A 110 14.85 -3.67 22.47
N ALA A 111 15.48 -2.80 21.68
CA ALA A 111 15.30 -1.36 21.78
C ALA A 111 13.89 -0.92 21.33
N LEU A 112 13.40 -1.47 20.22
CA LEU A 112 12.06 -1.19 19.70
C LEU A 112 10.97 -1.67 20.68
N VAL A 113 11.11 -2.88 21.22
CA VAL A 113 10.20 -3.43 22.24
C VAL A 113 10.26 -2.60 23.51
N GLY A 114 11.45 -2.20 23.96
CA GLY A 114 11.63 -1.31 25.11
C GLY A 114 10.92 0.03 24.91
N LEU A 115 11.07 0.64 23.75
CA LEU A 115 10.41 1.90 23.40
C LEU A 115 8.88 1.76 23.40
N ILE A 116 8.36 0.70 22.77
CA ILE A 116 6.91 0.41 22.75
C ILE A 116 6.38 0.16 24.17
N THR A 117 7.15 -0.53 25.01
CA THR A 117 6.74 -0.82 26.40
C THR A 117 6.73 0.44 27.25
N GLY A 118 7.69 1.34 27.05
CA GLY A 118 7.76 2.64 27.73
C GLY A 118 6.69 3.63 27.24
N ASN A 119 6.26 3.51 25.98
CA ASN A 119 5.24 4.36 25.39
C ASN A 119 4.25 3.56 24.51
N PRO A 120 3.22 2.95 25.13
CA PRO A 120 2.26 2.11 24.41
C PRO A 120 1.46 2.83 23.31
N ALA A 121 1.43 4.17 23.31
CA ALA A 121 0.78 4.96 22.26
C ALA A 121 1.41 4.72 20.88
N ILE A 122 2.71 4.40 20.83
CA ILE A 122 3.40 4.05 19.58
C ILE A 122 2.79 2.80 18.97
N ALA A 123 2.64 1.72 19.75
CA ALA A 123 2.04 0.48 19.27
C ALA A 123 0.56 0.65 18.91
N LEU A 124 -0.21 1.42 19.69
CA LEU A 124 -1.61 1.71 19.36
C LEU A 124 -1.74 2.47 18.03
N ASN A 125 -0.85 3.42 17.75
CA ASN A 125 -0.84 4.12 16.47
C ASN A 125 -0.49 3.18 15.32
N MET A 126 0.55 2.35 15.47
CA MET A 126 0.92 1.33 14.49
C MET A 126 -0.26 0.40 14.18
N LEU A 127 -0.96 -0.10 15.22
CA LEU A 127 -2.14 -0.94 15.08
C LEU A 127 -3.30 -0.22 14.38
N ALA A 128 -3.55 1.05 14.70
CA ALA A 128 -4.57 1.86 14.05
C ALA A 128 -4.29 2.03 12.55
N VAL A 129 -3.04 2.35 12.18
CA VAL A 129 -2.60 2.48 10.77
C VAL A 129 -2.75 1.15 10.04
N MET A 130 -2.30 0.04 10.63
CA MET A 130 -2.44 -1.29 10.03
C MET A 130 -3.91 -1.69 9.86
N SER A 131 -4.77 -1.39 10.84
CA SER A 131 -6.22 -1.67 10.78
C SER A 131 -6.92 -0.87 9.68
N MET A 132 -6.60 0.42 9.55
CA MET A 132 -7.10 1.27 8.47
C MET A 132 -6.67 0.74 7.10
N ARG A 133 -5.43 0.26 6.97
CA ARG A 133 -4.91 -0.33 5.73
C ARG A 133 -5.54 -1.68 5.42
N LEU A 134 -5.69 -2.56 6.40
CA LEU A 134 -6.42 -3.82 6.24
C LEU A 134 -7.84 -3.57 5.75
N ARG A 135 -8.55 -2.60 6.35
CA ARG A 135 -9.88 -2.20 5.90
C ARG A 135 -9.87 -1.72 4.44
N ARG A 136 -8.90 -0.88 4.05
CA ARG A 136 -8.74 -0.45 2.65
C ARG A 136 -8.49 -1.63 1.71
N PHE A 137 -7.65 -2.59 2.10
CA PHE A 137 -7.42 -3.81 1.32
C PHE A 137 -8.67 -4.68 1.23
N THR A 138 -9.43 -4.85 2.31
CA THR A 138 -10.71 -5.58 2.27
C THR A 138 -11.69 -4.92 1.31
N VAL A 139 -11.85 -3.59 1.35
CA VAL A 139 -12.70 -2.85 0.40
C VAL A 139 -12.21 -3.01 -1.04
N GLN A 140 -10.91 -2.98 -1.27
CA GLN A 140 -10.34 -3.23 -2.60
C GLN A 140 -10.63 -4.66 -3.08
N ILE A 141 -10.45 -5.67 -2.23
CA ILE A 141 -10.76 -7.07 -2.55
C ILE A 141 -12.26 -7.24 -2.83
N GLU A 142 -13.13 -6.71 -1.98
CA GLU A 142 -14.59 -6.75 -2.16
C GLU A 142 -15.00 -6.12 -3.50
N ASN A 143 -14.44 -4.96 -3.82
CA ASN A 143 -14.66 -4.34 -5.12
C ASN A 143 -14.21 -5.29 -6.24
N LEU A 144 -13.04 -5.92 -6.13
CA LEU A 144 -12.48 -6.81 -7.15
C LEU A 144 -13.21 -8.16 -7.29
N THR A 145 -13.81 -8.70 -6.23
CA THR A 145 -14.34 -10.08 -6.19
C THR A 145 -15.87 -10.19 -6.15
N LEU A 146 -16.57 -9.24 -5.52
CA LEU A 146 -18.02 -9.31 -5.29
C LEU A 146 -18.83 -8.39 -6.21
N LYS A 147 -18.21 -7.36 -6.78
CA LYS A 147 -18.90 -6.42 -7.67
C LYS A 147 -18.55 -6.71 -9.13
N GLU A 148 -19.57 -6.82 -9.96
CA GLU A 148 -19.34 -6.79 -11.41
C GLU A 148 -18.75 -5.42 -11.80
N VAL A 149 -18.09 -5.37 -12.96
CA VAL A 149 -17.40 -4.17 -13.47
C VAL A 149 -18.26 -2.89 -13.39
N PRO A 150 -19.58 -2.90 -13.66
CA PRO A 150 -20.44 -1.73 -13.47
C PRO A 150 -20.44 -1.15 -12.05
N GLY A 151 -20.60 -2.01 -11.03
CA GLY A 151 -20.64 -1.57 -9.63
C GLY A 151 -19.29 -1.03 -9.15
N ARG A 152 -18.19 -1.65 -9.61
CA ARG A 152 -16.83 -1.14 -9.39
C ARG A 152 -16.61 0.24 -9.98
N LEU A 153 -17.06 0.46 -11.21
CA LEU A 153 -16.94 1.73 -11.90
C LEU A 153 -17.77 2.81 -11.20
N ALA A 154 -19.00 2.51 -10.81
CA ALA A 154 -19.86 3.43 -10.06
C ALA A 154 -19.26 3.82 -8.71
N ALA A 155 -18.77 2.85 -7.94
CA ALA A 155 -18.09 3.10 -6.66
C ALA A 155 -16.86 4.01 -6.81
N TYR A 156 -16.07 3.79 -7.86
CA TYR A 156 -14.89 4.61 -8.15
C TYR A 156 -15.27 6.07 -8.50
N LEU A 157 -16.33 6.28 -9.29
CA LEU A 157 -16.79 7.64 -9.63
C LEU A 157 -17.31 8.40 -8.40
N LEU A 158 -18.03 7.72 -7.50
CA LEU A 158 -18.51 8.30 -6.24
C LEU A 158 -17.35 8.64 -5.29
N MET A 159 -16.33 7.77 -5.23
CA MET A 159 -15.10 8.04 -4.49
C MET A 159 -14.39 9.29 -5.02
N LEU A 160 -14.23 9.42 -6.34
CA LEU A 160 -13.63 10.61 -6.96
C LEU A 160 -14.45 11.88 -6.71
N ALA A 161 -15.78 11.79 -6.71
CA ALA A 161 -16.65 12.93 -6.41
C ALA A 161 -16.42 13.46 -5.00
N SER A 162 -16.30 12.55 -4.03
CA SER A 162 -15.97 12.87 -2.64
C SER A 162 -14.58 13.49 -2.51
N GLU A 163 -13.55 12.89 -3.12
CA GLU A 163 -12.17 13.40 -3.08
C GLU A 163 -12.02 14.78 -3.74
N GLN A 164 -12.78 15.04 -4.81
CA GLN A 164 -12.74 16.31 -5.55
C GLN A 164 -13.72 17.35 -4.99
N ASN A 165 -14.48 17.02 -3.94
CA ASN A 165 -15.59 17.83 -3.42
C ASN A 165 -16.54 18.32 -4.53
N ASN A 166 -16.83 17.46 -5.52
CA ASN A 166 -17.65 17.79 -6.68
C ASN A 166 -18.57 16.63 -7.08
N ASN A 167 -19.84 16.77 -6.71
CA ASN A 167 -20.87 15.76 -6.97
C ASN A 167 -21.54 15.89 -8.34
N LYS A 168 -21.07 16.81 -9.20
CA LYS A 168 -21.63 17.03 -10.55
C LYS A 168 -20.69 16.57 -11.65
N VAL A 169 -19.40 16.77 -11.46
CA VAL A 169 -18.37 16.43 -12.45
C VAL A 169 -17.14 15.90 -11.75
N VAL A 170 -16.64 14.76 -12.22
CA VAL A 170 -15.37 14.19 -11.78
C VAL A 170 -14.39 14.15 -12.94
N ARG A 171 -13.12 14.43 -12.65
CA ARG A 171 -12.04 14.28 -13.63
C ARG A 171 -11.23 13.03 -13.31
N LEU A 172 -11.00 12.20 -14.31
CA LEU A 172 -10.16 11.01 -14.16
C LEU A 172 -8.69 11.41 -14.00
N ASN A 173 -8.09 11.01 -12.87
CA ASN A 173 -6.67 11.26 -12.55
C ASN A 173 -5.71 10.31 -13.30
N ILE A 174 -6.24 9.25 -13.91
CA ILE A 174 -5.49 8.24 -14.66
C ILE A 174 -6.10 8.03 -16.06
N SER A 175 -5.33 7.41 -16.96
CA SER A 175 -5.84 7.03 -18.29
C SER A 175 -6.97 5.99 -18.16
N LYS A 176 -7.87 5.91 -19.16
CA LYS A 176 -8.91 4.87 -19.18
C LYS A 176 -8.31 3.46 -19.21
N ALA A 177 -7.13 3.29 -19.83
CA ALA A 177 -6.42 2.01 -19.82
C ALA A 177 -5.93 1.63 -18.40
N HIS A 178 -5.35 2.57 -17.66
CA HIS A 178 -4.95 2.35 -16.26
C HIS A 178 -6.18 2.14 -15.37
N LEU A 179 -7.27 2.87 -15.61
CA LEU A 179 -8.53 2.69 -14.90
C LEU A 179 -9.08 1.27 -15.12
N ALA A 180 -9.01 0.74 -16.34
CA ALA A 180 -9.45 -0.62 -16.61
C ALA A 180 -8.66 -1.64 -15.76
N GLY A 181 -7.34 -1.53 -15.75
CA GLY A 181 -6.47 -2.36 -14.90
C GLY A 181 -6.80 -2.21 -13.41
N PHE A 182 -7.01 -0.99 -12.93
CA PHE A 182 -7.41 -0.70 -11.56
C PHE A 182 -8.76 -1.32 -11.18
N LEU A 183 -9.72 -1.31 -12.11
CA LEU A 183 -11.04 -1.94 -11.94
C LEU A 183 -11.03 -3.44 -12.27
N GLY A 184 -9.86 -4.07 -12.40
CA GLY A 184 -9.74 -5.50 -12.69
C GLY A 184 -10.47 -5.92 -13.97
N THR A 185 -10.38 -5.11 -15.02
CA THR A 185 -11.01 -5.36 -16.33
C THR A 185 -10.11 -4.91 -17.48
N ILE A 186 -10.53 -5.13 -18.72
CA ILE A 186 -9.81 -4.70 -19.92
C ILE A 186 -10.40 -3.39 -20.48
N PRO A 187 -9.60 -2.56 -21.20
CA PRO A 187 -10.05 -1.25 -21.69
C PRO A 187 -11.32 -1.29 -22.55
N GLU A 188 -11.49 -2.37 -23.31
CA GLU A 188 -12.68 -2.61 -24.14
C GLU A 188 -13.95 -2.77 -23.30
N THR A 189 -13.88 -3.57 -22.22
CA THR A 189 -14.99 -3.77 -21.29
C THR A 189 -15.32 -2.50 -20.53
N LEU A 190 -14.30 -1.76 -20.06
CA LEU A 190 -14.51 -0.45 -19.44
C LEU A 190 -15.24 0.52 -20.39
N SER A 191 -14.83 0.57 -21.66
CA SER A 191 -15.43 1.45 -22.67
C SER A 191 -16.90 1.11 -22.92
N ARG A 192 -17.23 -0.19 -23.01
CA ARG A 192 -18.62 -0.67 -23.09
C ARG A 192 -19.43 -0.26 -21.87
N MET A 193 -18.87 -0.36 -20.66
CA MET A 193 -19.59 -0.01 -19.43
C MET A 193 -19.83 1.50 -19.32
N LEU A 194 -18.85 2.33 -19.66
CA LEU A 194 -19.03 3.78 -19.72
C LEU A 194 -20.14 4.16 -20.72
N ALA A 195 -20.18 3.51 -21.89
CA ALA A 195 -21.25 3.73 -22.86
C ALA A 195 -22.62 3.28 -22.33
N ARG A 196 -22.70 2.12 -21.67
CA ARG A 196 -23.95 1.62 -21.08
C ARG A 196 -24.49 2.53 -19.98
N MET A 197 -23.62 3.00 -19.08
CA MET A 197 -24.01 3.96 -18.03
C MET A 197 -24.43 5.31 -18.62
N ALA A 198 -23.83 5.74 -19.72
CA ALA A 198 -24.24 6.94 -20.44
C ALA A 198 -25.63 6.78 -21.10
N ASN A 199 -25.90 5.62 -21.71
CA ASN A 199 -27.21 5.31 -22.29
C ASN A 199 -28.33 5.24 -21.24
N LEU A 200 -28.00 4.84 -20.02
CA LEU A 200 -28.92 4.83 -18.88
C LEU A 200 -29.10 6.20 -18.21
N ASN A 201 -28.50 7.26 -18.76
CA ASN A 201 -28.50 8.61 -18.18
C ASN A 201 -27.92 8.69 -16.76
N LEU A 202 -27.05 7.75 -16.37
CA LEU A 202 -26.35 7.80 -15.07
C LEU A 202 -25.19 8.79 -15.13
N ILE A 203 -24.52 8.87 -16.28
CA ILE A 203 -23.34 9.72 -16.50
C ILE A 203 -23.32 10.33 -17.90
N HIS A 204 -22.51 11.36 -18.09
CA HIS A 204 -22.11 11.84 -19.41
C HIS A 204 -20.59 11.91 -19.51
N VAL A 205 -20.01 11.31 -20.56
CA VAL A 205 -18.55 11.16 -20.70
C VAL A 205 -18.02 12.14 -21.74
N ALA A 206 -17.15 13.06 -21.31
CA ALA A 206 -16.44 14.03 -22.15
C ALA A 206 -14.93 13.90 -21.96
N GLY A 207 -14.30 13.00 -22.73
CA GLY A 207 -12.85 12.75 -22.62
C GLY A 207 -12.46 12.15 -21.26
N ARG A 208 -11.80 12.96 -20.42
CA ARG A 208 -11.42 12.63 -19.02
C ARG A 208 -12.39 13.18 -17.98
N GLU A 209 -13.33 14.04 -18.38
CA GLU A 209 -14.36 14.55 -17.50
C GLU A 209 -15.62 13.68 -17.63
N ILE A 210 -16.18 13.33 -16.49
CA ILE A 210 -17.41 12.54 -16.40
C ILE A 210 -18.39 13.34 -15.56
N LYS A 211 -19.51 13.76 -16.16
CA LYS A 211 -20.62 14.36 -15.43
C LYS A 211 -21.45 13.26 -14.79
N LEU A 212 -21.78 13.43 -13.52
CA LEU A 212 -22.63 12.51 -12.76
C LEU A 212 -24.06 13.05 -12.86
N LEU A 213 -24.92 12.33 -13.58
CA LEU A 213 -26.29 12.76 -13.86
C LEU A 213 -27.28 12.24 -12.82
N ASP A 214 -27.03 11.02 -12.32
CA ASP A 214 -27.85 10.36 -11.29
C ASP A 214 -26.96 9.76 -10.21
N MET A 215 -26.81 10.48 -9.10
CA MET A 215 -25.99 10.06 -7.96
C MET A 215 -26.61 8.88 -7.19
N ASP A 216 -27.95 8.84 -7.11
CA ASP A 216 -28.67 7.79 -6.38
C ASP A 216 -28.60 6.48 -7.17
N GLY A 217 -28.78 6.55 -8.50
CA GLY A 217 -28.60 5.42 -9.40
C GLY A 217 -27.16 4.89 -9.41
N LEU A 218 -26.16 5.77 -9.33
CA LEU A 218 -24.76 5.38 -9.16
C LEU A 218 -24.50 4.70 -7.82
N SER A 219 -25.10 5.18 -6.73
CA SER A 219 -24.98 4.56 -5.39
C SER A 219 -25.63 3.18 -5.38
N ALA A 220 -26.84 3.06 -5.92
CA ALA A 220 -27.54 1.78 -6.05
C ALA A 220 -26.77 0.78 -6.92
N LEU A 221 -26.12 1.26 -8.01
CA LEU A 221 -25.27 0.42 -8.85
C LEU A 221 -23.98 -0.01 -8.14
N ALA A 222 -23.39 0.88 -7.34
CA ALA A 222 -22.22 0.60 -6.52
C ALA A 222 -22.49 -0.43 -5.42
N GLU A 223 -23.72 -0.51 -4.92
CA GLU A 223 -24.16 -1.48 -3.90
C GLU A 223 -24.62 -2.81 -4.51
N SER A 224 -25.45 -2.78 -5.55
CA SER A 224 -26.07 -3.97 -6.15
C SER A 224 -25.14 -4.74 -7.09
N GLY A 225 -24.12 -4.08 -7.65
CA GLY A 225 -23.19 -4.66 -8.61
C GLY A 225 -23.80 -5.02 -9.97
N LYS A 226 -25.12 -4.88 -10.16
CA LYS A 226 -25.84 -5.25 -11.37
C LYS A 226 -26.49 -4.02 -11.99
N ILE A 227 -26.29 -3.85 -13.29
CA ILE A 227 -27.16 -2.96 -14.06
C ILE A 227 -28.48 -3.71 -14.24
N VAL A 228 -29.51 -3.32 -13.52
CA VAL A 228 -30.86 -3.81 -13.77
C VAL A 228 -31.31 -3.19 -15.08
N ASP A 229 -31.41 -3.99 -16.13
CA ASP A 229 -32.09 -3.57 -17.36
C ASP A 229 -33.57 -3.38 -17.02
N LEU A 230 -34.07 -2.15 -17.14
CA LEU A 230 -35.51 -1.85 -17.14
C LEU A 230 -36.09 -2.16 -18.52
#